data_AF-A0A3B9I7E8-F1
#
_entry.id   AF-A0A3B9I7E8-F1
#
_cell.length_a   1.000
_cell.length_b   1.000
_cell.length_c   1.000
_cell.angle_alpha   90.00
_cell.angle_beta   90.00
_cell.angle_gamma   90.00
#
_symmetry.space_group_name_H-M   'P 1'
#
loop_
_entity.id
_entity.type
_entity.pdbx_description
1 polymer ?
#
loop_
_entity_poly.entity_id
_entity_poly.type
_entity_poly.pdbx_seq_one_letter_code
_entity_poly.pdbx_strand_id
1 'polypeptide(L)'
;MLEYPHELLHNLSVIMALLAMVIMVYGVIVAFVKLVYSEMRRKERFICYDDREELRVNLGSYILLALEILIVADVIESISNRTYEDLIILAGIVVIRTMMGYFLDKELASHIKHKK
;
A
#
# COMPACT_ATOMS: atom_id res chain seq x y z
N MET A 1 31.55 -27.70 4.49
CA MET A 1 30.93 -27.07 3.31
C MET A 1 29.84 -28.03 2.84
N LEU A 2 28.58 -27.74 3.12
CA LEU A 2 27.45 -28.58 2.70
C LEU A 2 27.05 -28.13 1.29
N GLU A 3 27.38 -28.93 0.28
CA GLU A 3 26.89 -28.78 -1.09
C GLU A 3 25.38 -29.07 -1.12
N TYR A 4 24.58 -28.02 -0.95
CA TYR A 4 23.15 -28.09 -1.24
C TYR A 4 22.96 -28.22 -2.75
N PRO A 5 22.18 -29.20 -3.23
CA PRO A 5 21.93 -29.36 -4.66
C PRO A 5 21.23 -28.10 -5.18
N HIS A 6 21.83 -27.45 -6.18
CA HIS A 6 21.39 -26.16 -6.74
C HIS A 6 19.92 -26.13 -7.18
N GLU A 7 19.32 -27.29 -7.45
CA GLU A 7 17.89 -27.42 -7.80
C GLU A 7 16.94 -27.12 -6.64
N LEU A 8 17.32 -27.41 -5.39
CA LEU A 8 16.46 -27.16 -4.22
C LEU A 8 16.33 -25.66 -3.94
N LEU A 9 17.43 -24.91 -4.08
CA LEU A 9 17.44 -23.46 -3.90
C LEU A 9 16.60 -22.76 -4.97
N HIS A 10 16.69 -23.24 -6.21
CA HIS A 10 15.90 -22.70 -7.32
C HIS A 10 14.40 -22.95 -7.11
N ASN A 11 13.99 -24.19 -6.84
CA ASN A 11 12.58 -24.52 -6.63
C ASN A 11 11.98 -23.79 -5.41
N LEU A 12 12.75 -23.66 -4.33
CA LEU A 12 12.31 -22.91 -3.16
C LEU A 12 12.13 -21.42 -3.48
N SER A 13 13.06 -20.80 -4.22
CA SER A 13 12.94 -19.39 -4.63
C SER A 13 11.70 -19.14 -5.49
N VAL A 14 11.37 -20.06 -6.40
CA VAL A 14 10.20 -19.95 -7.28
C VAL A 14 8.90 -20.09 -6.48
N ILE A 15 8.82 -21.07 -5.58
CA ILE A 15 7.65 -21.26 -4.72
C ILE A 15 7.40 -20.03 -3.83
N MET A 16 8.46 -19.46 -3.25
CA MET A 16 8.37 -18.26 -2.42
C MET A 16 7.92 -17.04 -3.23
N ALA A 17 8.45 -16.85 -4.45
CA ALA A 17 8.02 -15.77 -5.34
C ALA A 17 6.55 -15.90 -5.74
N LEU A 18 6.09 -17.12 -6.03
CA LEU A 18 4.70 -17.40 -6.40
C LEU A 18 3.75 -17.17 -5.22
N LEU A 19 4.12 -17.61 -4.02
CA LEU A 19 3.37 -17.32 -2.78
C LEU A 19 3.27 -15.82 -2.51
N ALA A 20 4.39 -15.09 -2.62
CA ALA A 20 4.41 -13.63 -2.44
C ALA A 20 3.49 -12.93 -3.44
N MET A 21 3.54 -13.33 -4.72
CA MET A 21 2.67 -12.82 -5.77
C MET A 21 1.19 -13.03 -5.44
N VAL A 22 0.81 -14.23 -5.02
CA VAL A 22 -0.58 -14.55 -4.67
C VAL A 22 -1.07 -13.70 -3.50
N ILE A 23 -0.27 -13.56 -2.43
CA ILE A 23 -0.62 -12.78 -1.25
C ILE A 23 -0.80 -11.29 -1.60
N MET A 24 0.10 -10.73 -2.41
CA MET A 24 0.01 -9.34 -2.85
C MET A 24 -1.24 -9.07 -3.68
N VAL A 25 -1.51 -9.90 -4.69
CA VAL A 25 -2.70 -9.77 -5.54
C VAL A 25 -3.97 -9.87 -4.70
N TYR A 26 -4.03 -10.84 -3.78
CA TYR A 26 -5.16 -10.98 -2.87
C TYR A 26 -5.35 -9.73 -1.99
N GLY A 27 -4.26 -9.18 -1.44
CA GLY A 27 -4.28 -7.95 -0.64
C GLY A 27 -4.86 -6.76 -1.40
N VAL A 28 -4.45 -6.56 -2.65
CA VAL A 28 -4.98 -5.49 -3.53
C VAL A 28 -6.47 -5.66 -3.77
N ILE A 29 -6.91 -6.89 -4.07
CA ILE A 29 -8.33 -7.18 -4.31
C ILE A 29 -9.16 -6.86 -3.06
N VAL A 30 -8.71 -7.30 -1.88
CA VAL A 30 -9.43 -7.04 -0.61
C VAL A 30 -9.48 -5.54 -0.30
N ALA A 31 -8.37 -4.82 -0.48
CA ALA A 31 -8.31 -3.37 -0.28
C ALA A 31 -9.28 -2.63 -1.24
N PHE A 32 -9.30 -3.04 -2.52
CA PHE A 32 -10.20 -2.48 -3.52
C PHE A 32 -11.67 -2.73 -3.20
N VAL A 33 -12.05 -3.95 -2.80
CA VAL A 33 -13.44 -4.27 -2.40
C VAL A 33 -13.86 -3.46 -1.17
N LYS A 34 -12.99 -3.33 -0.16
CA LYS A 34 -13.28 -2.51 1.03
C LYS A 34 -13.50 -1.03 0.68
N LEU A 35 -12.68 -0.47 -0.22
CA LEU A 35 -12.87 0.89 -0.72
C LEU A 35 -14.24 1.05 -1.35
N VAL A 36 -14.58 0.21 -2.35
CA VAL A 36 -15.84 0.31 -3.09
C VAL A 36 -17.04 0.17 -2.16
N TYR A 37 -16.97 -0.75 -1.20
CA TYR A 37 -18.03 -0.95 -0.21
C TYR A 37 -18.19 0.25 0.74
N SER A 38 -17.07 0.84 1.18
CA SER A 38 -17.04 2.05 2.03
C SER A 38 -17.67 3.25 1.31
N GLU A 39 -17.33 3.45 0.04
CA GLU A 39 -17.85 4.52 -0.81
C GLU A 39 -19.36 4.43 -0.99
N MET A 40 -19.84 3.22 -1.26
CA MET A 40 -21.25 2.96 -1.53
C MET A 40 -22.14 3.17 -0.30
N ARG A 41 -21.59 2.96 0.91
CA ARG A 41 -22.27 3.26 2.19
C ARG A 41 -22.19 4.73 2.61
N ARG A 42 -21.24 5.52 2.12
CA ARG A 42 -21.04 6.93 2.52
C ARG A 42 -21.93 7.93 1.78
N LYS A 43 -22.59 7.54 0.68
CA LYS A 43 -23.44 8.42 -0.13
C LYS A 43 -24.66 9.02 0.60
N GLU A 44 -25.04 8.54 1.78
CA GLU A 44 -26.26 8.99 2.47
C GLU A 44 -26.10 10.20 3.40
N ARG A 45 -24.90 10.79 3.57
CA ARG A 45 -24.67 11.87 4.57
C ARG A 45 -24.16 13.21 4.04
N PHE A 46 -24.29 13.50 2.76
CA PHE A 46 -23.99 14.85 2.24
C PHE A 46 -25.20 15.79 2.35
N ILE A 47 -25.57 16.20 3.57
CA ILE A 47 -26.42 17.38 3.77
C ILE A 47 -25.84 18.20 4.93
N CYS A 48 -25.18 19.30 4.57
CA CYS A 48 -24.83 20.46 5.38
C CYS A 48 -23.92 20.25 6.61
N TYR A 49 -22.61 20.53 6.46
CA TYR A 49 -21.87 21.48 7.32
C TYR A 49 -20.42 21.71 6.81
N ASP A 50 -19.99 22.97 6.73
CA ASP A 50 -18.61 23.47 6.52
C ASP A 50 -17.72 22.72 5.50
N ASP A 51 -17.97 22.97 4.22
CA ASP A 51 -17.46 22.23 3.05
C ASP A 51 -15.93 22.14 2.91
N ARG A 52 -15.13 22.98 3.60
CA ARG A 52 -13.68 23.02 3.37
C ARG A 52 -12.88 22.06 4.23
N GLU A 53 -13.29 21.85 5.47
CA GLU A 53 -12.59 20.94 6.38
C GLU A 53 -12.97 19.48 6.12
N GLU A 54 -14.26 19.22 5.89
CA GLU A 54 -14.74 17.86 5.57
C GLU A 54 -14.18 17.36 4.23
N LEU A 55 -14.05 18.24 3.23
CA LEU A 55 -13.41 17.92 1.96
C LEU A 55 -11.95 17.53 2.13
N ARG A 56 -11.18 18.23 2.98
CA ARG A 56 -9.77 17.88 3.27
C ARG A 56 -9.64 16.53 3.98
N VAL A 57 -10.50 16.26 4.95
CA VAL A 57 -10.50 14.97 5.67
C VAL A 57 -10.86 13.82 4.73
N ASN A 58 -11.85 14.00 3.85
CA ASN A 58 -12.19 13.00 2.85
C ASN A 58 -11.06 12.78 1.85
N LEU A 59 -10.49 13.86 1.28
CA LEU A 59 -9.35 13.77 0.37
C LEU A 59 -8.16 13.06 1.01
N GLY A 60 -7.82 13.38 2.25
CA GLY A 60 -6.75 12.71 2.99
C GLY A 60 -6.99 11.19 3.11
N SER A 61 -8.22 10.76 3.36
CA SER A 61 -8.58 9.34 3.42
C SER A 61 -8.41 8.63 2.07
N TYR A 62 -8.73 9.30 0.95
CA TYR A 62 -8.51 8.72 -0.38
C TYR A 62 -7.03 8.63 -0.74
N ILE A 63 -6.24 9.65 -0.40
CA ILE A 63 -4.81 9.66 -0.72
C ILE A 63 -4.07 8.61 0.13
N LEU A 64 -4.43 8.41 1.41
CA LEU A 64 -3.89 7.32 2.23
C LEU A 64 -4.13 5.95 1.60
N LEU A 65 -5.34 5.70 1.11
CA LEU A 65 -5.66 4.43 0.48
C LEU A 65 -4.97 4.26 -0.89
N ALA A 66 -4.88 5.34 -1.68
CA ALA A 66 -4.08 5.33 -2.90
C ALA A 66 -2.62 4.99 -2.62
N LEU A 67 -2.05 5.53 -1.52
CA LEU A 67 -0.71 5.19 -1.07
C LEU A 67 -0.58 3.71 -0.72
N GLU A 68 -1.51 3.12 0.04
CA GLU A 68 -1.53 1.68 0.36
C GLU A 68 -1.52 0.79 -0.89
N ILE A 69 -2.25 1.18 -1.95
CA ILE A 69 -2.28 0.43 -3.22
C ILE A 69 -0.96 0.62 -3.99
N LEU A 70 -0.42 1.84 -4.04
CA LEU A 70 0.92 2.11 -4.55
C LEU A 70 1.97 1.28 -3.82
N ILE A 71 1.76 0.96 -2.53
CA ILE A 71 2.66 0.08 -1.77
C ILE A 71 2.82 -1.27 -2.47
N VAL A 72 1.70 -1.86 -2.86
CA VAL A 72 1.73 -3.18 -3.50
C VAL A 72 2.29 -3.10 -4.91
N ALA A 73 1.98 -2.04 -5.65
CA ALA A 73 2.49 -1.83 -7.00
C ALA A 73 4.03 -1.83 -7.06
N ASP A 74 4.72 -1.00 -6.27
CA ASP A 74 6.20 -0.97 -6.39
C ASP A 74 6.87 -2.24 -5.82
N VAL A 75 6.21 -3.01 -4.95
CA VAL A 75 6.76 -4.31 -4.50
C VAL A 75 6.69 -5.34 -5.63
N ILE A 76 5.61 -5.35 -6.42
CA ILE A 76 5.49 -6.21 -7.60
C ILE A 76 6.56 -5.85 -8.63
N GLU A 77 6.76 -4.56 -8.90
CA GLU A 77 7.78 -4.07 -9.84
C GLU A 77 9.20 -4.45 -9.40
N SER A 78 9.47 -4.35 -8.10
CA SER A 78 10.75 -4.77 -7.51
C SER A 78 11.06 -6.25 -7.65
N ILE A 79 10.05 -7.12 -7.59
CA ILE A 79 10.27 -8.57 -7.69
C ILE A 79 10.58 -8.96 -9.15
N SER A 80 10.17 -8.14 -10.11
CA SER A 80 10.35 -8.41 -11.54
C SER A 80 11.77 -8.14 -12.05
N ASN A 81 12.50 -7.19 -11.45
CA ASN A 81 13.86 -6.82 -11.88
C ASN A 81 14.90 -7.28 -10.85
N ARG A 82 15.63 -8.35 -11.18
CA ARG A 82 16.60 -8.98 -10.28
C ARG A 82 18.03 -8.52 -10.62
N THR A 83 18.42 -7.32 -10.20
CA THR A 83 19.83 -6.86 -10.20
C THR A 83 20.19 -6.12 -8.90
N TYR A 84 21.48 -6.07 -8.53
CA TYR A 84 21.92 -5.35 -7.32
C TYR A 84 21.67 -3.84 -7.38
N GLU A 85 21.67 -3.24 -8.57
CA GLU A 85 21.30 -1.83 -8.75
C GLU A 85 19.82 -1.60 -8.45
N ASP A 86 18.97 -2.56 -8.86
CA ASP A 86 17.53 -2.51 -8.59
C ASP A 86 17.20 -2.62 -7.09
N LEU A 87 18.03 -3.34 -6.32
CA LEU A 87 17.87 -3.38 -4.85
C LEU A 87 18.08 -2.00 -4.19
N ILE A 88 19.00 -1.18 -4.71
CA ILE A 88 19.24 0.18 -4.17
C ILE A 88 18.08 1.10 -4.52
N ILE A 89 17.58 1.03 -5.75
CA ILE A 89 16.40 1.79 -6.20
C ILE A 89 15.18 1.39 -5.37
N LEU A 90 14.97 0.09 -5.14
CA LEU A 90 13.93 -0.44 -4.26
C LEU A 90 14.00 0.16 -2.86
N ALA A 91 15.18 0.17 -2.25
CA ALA A 91 15.36 0.74 -0.91
C ALA A 91 14.97 2.23 -0.88
N GLY A 92 15.30 2.99 -1.93
CA GLY A 92 14.86 4.38 -2.10
C GLY A 92 13.33 4.51 -2.19
N ILE A 93 12.69 3.70 -3.03
CA ILE A 93 11.22 3.70 -3.19
C ILE A 93 10.52 3.39 -1.87
N VAL A 94 11.00 2.39 -1.12
CA VAL A 94 10.44 2.02 0.19
C VAL A 94 10.55 3.18 1.19
N VAL A 95 11.69 3.86 1.24
CA VAL A 95 11.89 5.01 2.14
C VAL A 95 10.93 6.15 1.81
N ILE A 96 10.85 6.56 0.53
CA ILE A 96 9.98 7.67 0.09
C ILE A 96 8.52 7.34 0.44
N ARG A 97 8.09 6.12 0.18
CA ARG A 97 6.76 5.62 0.52
C ARG A 97 6.47 5.67 2.01
N THR A 98 7.38 5.20 2.86
CA THR A 98 7.21 5.26 4.32
C THR A 98 7.10 6.71 4.79
N MET A 99 7.88 7.63 4.22
CA MET A 99 7.77 9.05 4.54
C MET A 99 6.42 9.64 4.12
N MET A 100 5.95 9.38 2.89
CA MET A 100 4.66 9.89 2.40
C MET A 100 3.50 9.38 3.25
N GLY A 101 3.48 8.07 3.56
CA GLY A 101 2.47 7.49 4.45
C GLY A 101 2.47 8.11 5.84
N TYR A 102 3.65 8.35 6.41
CA TYR A 102 3.81 8.99 7.72
C TYR A 102 3.31 10.45 7.74
N PHE A 103 3.63 11.24 6.71
CA PHE A 103 3.17 12.63 6.62
C PHE A 103 1.64 12.71 6.52
N LEU A 104 1.03 11.84 5.72
CA LEU A 104 -0.41 11.82 5.56
C LEU A 104 -1.14 11.35 6.82
N ASP A 105 -0.67 10.27 7.45
CA ASP A 105 -1.27 9.77 8.69
C ASP A 105 -1.21 10.83 9.81
N LYS A 106 -0.09 11.56 9.88
CA LYS A 106 0.07 12.70 10.78
C LYS A 106 -0.88 13.86 10.47
N GLU A 107 -1.11 14.17 9.19
CA GLU A 107 -2.06 15.21 8.77
C GLU A 107 -3.48 14.83 9.18
N LEU A 108 -3.95 13.61 8.86
CA LEU A 108 -5.28 13.15 9.28
C LEU A 108 -5.45 13.09 10.80
N ALA A 109 -4.44 12.60 11.53
CA ALA A 109 -4.49 12.54 13.00
C ALA A 109 -4.64 13.93 13.65
N SER A 110 -4.12 14.98 13.01
CA SER A 110 -4.27 16.35 13.51
C SER A 110 -5.72 16.86 13.39
N HIS A 111 -6.45 16.46 12.35
CA HIS A 111 -7.83 16.88 12.10
C HIS A 111 -8.88 16.09 12.91
N ILE A 112 -8.67 14.80 13.16
CA ILE A 112 -9.60 13.98 13.96
C ILE A 112 -9.63 14.43 15.43
N LYS A 113 -8.54 15.03 15.94
CA LYS A 113 -8.39 15.40 17.35
C LYS A 113 -9.29 16.57 17.79
N HIS A 114 -9.89 17.32 16.86
CA HIS A 114 -10.70 18.49 17.23
C HIS A 114 -12.17 18.18 17.56
N LYS A 115 -12.61 16.92 17.43
CA LYS A 115 -13.99 16.49 17.74
C LYS A 115 -14.05 15.63 19.00
N LYS A 116 -13.56 16.14 20.13
CA LYS A 116 -13.79 15.53 21.45
C LYS A 116 -14.34 16.57 22.42
#